data_AF-A0A9N8YS06-F1
#
_entry.id   AF-A0A9N8YS06-F1
#
_cell.length_a   1.000
_cell.length_b   1.000
_cell.length_c   1.000
_cell.angle_alpha   90.00
_cell.angle_beta   90.00
_cell.angle_gamma   90.00
#
_symmetry.space_group_name_H-M   'P 1'
#
loop_
_entity.id
_entity.type
_entity.pdbx_description
1 polymer ?
#
loop_
_entity_poly.entity_id
_entity_poly.type
_entity_poly.pdbx_seq_one_letter_code
_entity_poly.pdbx_strand_id
1 'polypeptide(L)'
;MFTPAADVYSLGVIMTEISTGKQAFEGLEFIPGTPNCYVKLAKRCMDSNPKKRPTAKSINYQLGLWIEEMLSSDEDNDIKKQFLESDNTLQVINTNKNSSLTSKPIDTIDISE
;
A
#
# COMPACT_ATOMS: atom_id res chain seq x y z
N MET A 1 -25.29 6.81 4.03
CA MET A 1 -24.76 8.18 3.89
C MET A 1 -23.29 8.08 3.54
N PHE A 2 -22.91 8.46 2.33
CA PHE A 2 -21.51 8.45 1.88
C PHE A 2 -20.82 9.72 2.40
N THR A 3 -19.59 9.57 2.91
CA THR A 3 -18.80 10.68 3.43
C THR A 3 -17.36 10.55 2.95
N PRO A 4 -16.62 11.66 2.78
CA PRO A 4 -15.21 11.58 2.41
C PRO A 4 -14.39 10.72 3.38
N ALA A 5 -14.76 10.71 4.67
CA ALA A 5 -14.10 9.87 5.66
C ALA A 5 -14.40 8.38 5.47
N ALA A 6 -15.58 8.01 4.93
CA ALA A 6 -15.89 6.64 4.55
C ALA A 6 -15.06 6.20 3.33
N ASP A 7 -14.88 7.08 2.33
CA ASP A 7 -14.03 6.78 1.17
C ASP A 7 -12.56 6.56 1.60
N VAL A 8 -12.05 7.38 2.54
CA VAL A 8 -10.72 7.19 3.13
C VAL A 8 -10.60 5.87 3.87
N TYR A 9 -11.65 5.42 4.57
CA TYR A 9 -11.64 4.10 5.22
C TYR A 9 -11.53 2.98 4.19
N SER A 10 -12.36 3.04 3.14
CA SER A 10 -12.31 2.07 2.04
C SER A 10 -10.95 2.05 1.36
N LEU A 11 -10.29 3.20 1.20
CA LEU A 11 -8.91 3.26 0.72
C LEU A 11 -7.94 2.51 1.64
N GLY A 12 -8.07 2.65 2.96
CA GLY A 12 -7.24 1.88 3.92
C GLY A 12 -7.45 0.37 3.83
N VAL A 13 -8.68 -0.06 3.53
CA VAL A 13 -9.00 -1.46 3.24
C VAL A 13 -8.31 -1.93 1.96
N ILE A 14 -8.44 -1.18 0.86
CA ILE A 14 -7.77 -1.47 -0.43
C ILE A 14 -6.25 -1.55 -0.25
N MET A 15 -5.66 -0.64 0.53
CA MET A 15 -4.23 -0.68 0.83
C MET A 15 -3.82 -2.01 1.49
N THR A 16 -4.66 -2.54 2.38
CA THR A 16 -4.43 -3.83 3.04
C THR A 16 -4.58 -4.99 2.06
N GLU A 17 -5.57 -4.94 1.16
CA GLU A 17 -5.72 -5.94 0.09
C GLU A 17 -4.51 -5.97 -0.84
N ILE A 18 -3.99 -4.81 -1.26
CA ILE A 18 -2.77 -4.69 -2.07
C ILE A 18 -1.57 -5.33 -1.35
N SER A 19 -1.45 -5.11 -0.05
CA SER A 19 -0.33 -5.65 0.73
C SER A 19 -0.40 -7.18 0.87
N THR A 20 -1.60 -7.75 0.99
CA THR A 20 -1.79 -9.17 1.31
C THR A 20 -2.05 -10.05 0.09
N GLY A 21 -2.52 -9.46 -1.02
CA GLY A 21 -3.07 -10.18 -2.15
C GLY A 21 -4.37 -10.92 -1.83
N LYS A 22 -5.00 -10.64 -0.69
CA LYS A 22 -6.22 -11.29 -0.20
C LYS A 22 -7.38 -10.30 -0.14
N GLN A 23 -8.60 -10.83 -0.25
CA GLN A 23 -9.80 -10.01 -0.11
C GLN A 23 -9.98 -9.59 1.36
N ALA A 24 -10.42 -8.35 1.59
CA ALA A 24 -10.45 -7.76 2.93
C ALA A 24 -11.32 -8.50 3.95
N PHE A 25 -12.34 -9.25 3.50
CA PHE A 25 -13.17 -10.04 4.41
C PHE A 25 -12.43 -11.27 4.97
N GLU A 26 -11.30 -11.67 4.39
CA GLU A 26 -10.45 -12.74 4.92
C GLU A 26 -9.52 -12.26 6.03
N GLY A 27 -9.40 -10.94 6.22
CA GLY A 27 -8.61 -10.32 7.29
C GLY A 27 -7.89 -9.06 6.85
N LEU A 28 -7.59 -8.20 7.82
CA LEU A 28 -6.87 -6.93 7.62
C LEU A 28 -5.44 -6.96 8.16
N GLU A 29 -4.83 -8.15 8.21
CA GLU A 29 -3.48 -8.33 8.73
C GLU A 29 -2.43 -8.18 7.62
N PHE A 30 -1.55 -7.20 7.76
CA PHE A 30 -0.45 -6.96 6.82
C PHE A 30 0.57 -8.11 6.87
N ILE A 31 1.09 -8.51 5.71
CA ILE A 31 2.10 -9.57 5.65
C ILE A 31 3.47 -9.05 6.16
N PRO A 32 4.30 -9.93 6.77
CA PRO A 32 5.68 -9.61 7.06
C PRO A 32 6.40 -9.09 5.81
N GLY A 33 7.17 -8.02 5.96
CA GLY A 33 7.84 -7.35 4.85
C GLY A 33 7.07 -6.16 4.27
N THR A 34 5.77 -5.97 4.59
CA THR A 34 5.06 -4.74 4.18
C THR A 34 5.77 -3.51 4.75
N PRO A 35 6.06 -2.45 3.95
CA PRO A 35 6.73 -1.25 4.43
C PRO A 35 5.99 -0.61 5.61
N ASN A 36 6.70 -0.28 6.68
CA ASN A 36 6.09 0.26 7.91
C ASN A 36 5.36 1.59 7.66
N CYS A 37 5.91 2.44 6.78
CA CYS A 37 5.28 3.68 6.35
C CYS A 37 3.89 3.45 5.74
N TYR A 38 3.75 2.39 4.94
CA TYR A 38 2.52 1.98 4.27
C TYR A 38 1.49 1.46 5.28
N VAL A 39 1.90 0.54 6.16
CA VAL A 39 1.06 0.03 7.26
C VAL A 39 0.53 1.16 8.14
N LYS A 40 1.39 2.12 8.49
CA LYS A 40 1.03 3.27 9.32
C LYS A 40 -0.01 4.15 8.64
N LEU A 41 0.12 4.41 7.34
CA LEU A 41 -0.86 5.19 6.59
C LEU A 41 -2.20 4.45 6.50
N ALA A 42 -2.19 3.17 6.12
CA ALA A 42 -3.40 2.36 6.02
C ALA A 42 -4.16 2.27 7.35
N LYS A 43 -3.46 2.06 8.48
CA LYS A 43 -4.08 2.08 9.82
C LYS A 43 -4.71 3.43 10.17
N ARG A 44 -4.10 4.56 9.78
CA ARG A 44 -4.69 5.90 9.97
C ARG A 44 -5.94 6.09 9.12
N CYS A 45 -5.94 5.59 7.89
CA CYS A 45 -7.12 5.59 7.01
C CYS A 45 -8.27 4.78 7.63
N MET A 46 -7.96 3.66 8.28
CA MET A 46 -8.92 2.75 8.92
C MET A 46 -9.26 3.11 10.38
N ASP A 47 -8.89 4.30 10.88
CA ASP A 47 -9.21 4.69 12.26
C ASP A 47 -10.73 4.62 12.51
N SER A 48 -11.14 4.01 13.62
CA SER A 48 -12.54 3.86 13.98
C SER A 48 -13.25 5.21 14.17
N ASN A 49 -12.50 6.25 14.51
CA ASN A 49 -13.00 7.62 14.57
C ASN A 49 -12.80 8.33 13.20
N PRO A 50 -13.87 8.65 12.46
CA PRO A 50 -13.77 9.32 11.15
C PRO A 50 -13.00 10.65 11.18
N LYS A 51 -12.96 11.35 12.32
CA LYS A 51 -12.26 12.63 12.47
C LYS A 51 -10.74 12.49 12.60
N LYS A 52 -10.25 11.28 12.92
CA LYS A 52 -8.81 10.98 13.01
C LYS A 52 -8.21 10.52 11.69
N ARG A 53 -9.06 10.18 10.71
CA ARG A 53 -8.64 9.78 9.37
C ARG A 53 -8.01 10.98 8.65
N PRO A 54 -6.95 10.77 7.85
CA PRO A 54 -6.39 11.83 7.04
C PRO A 54 -7.36 12.27 5.94
N THR A 55 -7.17 13.48 5.41
CA THR A 55 -7.90 13.94 4.23
C THR A 55 -7.29 13.33 2.97
N ALA A 56 -8.08 13.17 1.91
CA ALA A 56 -7.57 12.73 0.61
C ALA A 56 -6.38 13.58 0.12
N LYS A 57 -6.41 14.90 0.34
CA LYS A 57 -5.29 15.80 0.04
C LYS A 57 -4.01 15.44 0.81
N SER A 58 -4.13 15.14 2.11
CA SER A 58 -2.98 14.74 2.93
C SER A 58 -2.43 13.38 2.51
N ILE A 59 -3.29 12.45 2.12
CA ILE A 59 -2.88 11.13 1.60
C ILE A 59 -2.12 11.31 0.29
N ASN A 60 -2.69 12.05 -0.66
CA ASN A 60 -2.07 12.32 -1.96
C ASN A 60 -0.69 12.98 -1.82
N TYR A 61 -0.58 13.97 -0.92
CA TYR A 61 0.71 14.61 -0.62
C TYR A 61 1.73 13.61 -0.06
N GLN A 62 1.32 12.76 0.87
CA GLN A 62 2.20 11.74 1.45
C GLN A 62 2.66 10.70 0.43
N LEU A 63 1.75 10.23 -0.45
CA LEU A 63 2.10 9.30 -1.53
C LEU A 63 3.06 9.96 -2.54
N GLY A 64 2.84 11.23 -2.88
CA GLY A 64 3.75 11.99 -3.73
C GLY A 64 5.15 12.11 -3.13
N LEU A 65 5.26 12.41 -1.83
CA LEU A 65 6.55 12.45 -1.14
C LEU A 65 7.29 11.11 -1.23
N TRP A 66 6.59 9.98 -1.02
CA TRP A 66 7.22 8.67 -1.14
C TRP A 66 7.76 8.40 -2.54
N ILE A 67 7.04 8.84 -3.59
CA ILE A 67 7.51 8.72 -4.97
C ILE A 67 8.79 9.53 -5.18
N GLU A 68 8.82 10.79 -4.72
CA GLU A 68 10.01 11.64 -4.82
C GLU A 68 11.20 11.06 -4.03
N GLU A 69 10.97 10.56 -2.82
CA GLU A 69 12.00 9.89 -2.00
C GLU A 69 12.55 8.64 -2.69
N MET A 70 11.70 7.89 -3.38
CA MET A 70 12.10 6.71 -4.13
C MET A 70 12.97 7.03 -5.35
N LEU A 71 12.66 8.13 -6.04
CA LEU A 71 13.42 8.64 -7.18
C LEU A 71 14.69 9.40 -6.78
N SER A 72 14.79 9.81 -5.51
CA SER A 72 15.95 10.52 -5.00
C SER A 72 17.24 9.67 -5.05
N SER A 73 18.38 10.34 -5.14
CA SER A 73 19.70 9.70 -5.05
C SER A 73 20.14 9.41 -3.61
N ASP A 74 19.32 9.76 -2.62
CA ASP A 74 19.63 9.51 -1.21
C ASP A 74 19.39 8.02 -0.88
N GLU A 75 20.47 7.25 -0.87
CA GLU A 75 20.42 5.83 -0.52
C GLU A 75 20.11 5.61 0.96
N ASP A 76 20.32 6.64 1.81
CA ASP A 76 20.07 6.56 3.25
C ASP A 76 18.64 6.91 3.65
N ASN A 77 17.81 7.34 2.70
CA ASN A 77 16.41 7.65 2.94
C ASN A 77 15.63 6.44 3.51
N ASP A 78 15.03 6.62 4.68
CA ASP A 78 14.32 5.57 5.42
C ASP A 78 13.10 5.01 4.67
N ILE A 79 12.34 5.87 3.99
CA ILE A 79 11.17 5.43 3.21
C ILE A 79 11.63 4.55 2.04
N LYS A 80 12.64 5.01 1.30
CA LYS A 80 13.26 4.25 0.21
C LYS A 80 13.76 2.89 0.68
N LYS A 81 14.49 2.84 1.80
CA LYS A 81 14.96 1.58 2.41
C LYS A 81 13.81 0.64 2.73
N GLN A 82 12.73 1.11 3.36
CA GLN A 82 11.58 0.27 3.70
C GLN A 82 10.92 -0.37 2.48
N PHE A 83 10.78 0.36 1.37
CA PHE A 83 10.22 -0.19 0.13
C PHE A 83 11.17 -1.17 -0.56
N LEU A 84 12.48 -0.87 -0.62
CA LEU A 84 13.47 -1.79 -1.19
C LEU A 84 13.61 -3.09 -0.38
N GLU A 85 13.56 -3.01 0.94
CA GLU A 85 13.57 -4.18 1.83
C GLU A 85 12.33 -5.06 1.65
N SER A 86 11.16 -4.44 1.45
CA SER A 86 9.92 -5.15 1.11
C SER A 86 10.07 -5.94 -0.19
N ASP A 87 10.60 -5.32 -1.25
CA ASP A 87 10.78 -5.97 -2.54
C ASP A 87 11.72 -7.19 -2.46
N ASN A 88 12.82 -7.05 -1.71
CA ASN A 88 13.75 -8.16 -1.47
C ASN A 88 13.08 -9.33 -0.71
N THR A 89 12.24 -9.01 0.28
CA THR A 89 11.50 -10.02 1.06
C THR A 89 10.51 -10.79 0.19
N LEU A 90 9.80 -10.09 -0.71
CA LEU A 90 8.87 -10.71 -1.66
C LEU A 90 9.59 -11.63 -2.65
N GLN A 91 10.78 -11.23 -3.14
CA GLN A 91 11.60 -12.10 -3.99
C GLN A 91 11.98 -13.39 -3.28
N VAL A 92 12.47 -13.32 -2.04
CA VAL A 92 12.82 -14.51 -1.24
C VAL A 92 11.61 -15.43 -1.02
N ILE A 93 10.44 -14.87 -0.73
CA ILE A 93 9.21 -15.67 -0.57
C ILE A 93 8.82 -16.36 -1.88
N ASN A 94 8.94 -15.68 -3.02
CA ASN A 94 8.61 -16.24 -4.34
C ASN A 94 9.61 -17.33 -4.77
N THR A 95 10.91 -17.16 -4.53
CA THR A 95 11.92 -18.19 -4.84
C THR A 95 11.74 -19.44 -3.97
N ASN A 96 11.24 -19.28 -2.74
CA ASN A 96 10.92 -20.40 -1.86
C ASN A 96 9.55 -21.04 -2.15
N LYS A 97 8.66 -20.34 -2.85
CA LYS A 97 7.35 -20.82 -3.31
C LYS A 97 7.37 -21.12 -4.80
N ASN A 98 8.08 -22.18 -5.20
CA ASN A 98 7.90 -22.81 -6.52
C ASN A 98 6.54 -23.55 -6.63
N SER A 99 5.45 -22.95 -6.16
CA SER A 99 4.09 -23.27 -6.59
C SER A 99 3.14 -22.08 -6.32
N SER A 100 2.66 -21.50 -7.42
CA SER A 100 1.45 -20.69 -7.56
C SER A 100 1.38 -19.29 -6.90
N LEU A 101 2.13 -18.33 -7.47
CA LEU A 101 1.67 -16.95 -7.59
C LEU A 101 2.08 -16.44 -8.98
N THR A 102 1.31 -16.79 -10.01
CA THR A 102 1.40 -16.09 -11.28
C THR A 102 0.60 -14.79 -11.13
N SER A 103 1.28 -13.67 -10.97
CA SER A 103 0.67 -12.36 -11.24
C SER A 103 0.14 -12.40 -12.68
N LYS A 104 -1.19 -12.39 -12.86
CA LYS A 104 -1.75 -12.13 -14.19
C LYS A 104 -1.44 -10.68 -14.53
N PRO A 105 -0.88 -10.38 -15.72
CA PRO A 105 -0.72 -9.00 -16.14
C PRO A 105 -2.09 -8.31 -16.16
N ILE A 106 -2.15 -7.11 -15.60
CA ILE A 106 -3.32 -6.24 -15.73
C ILE A 106 -3.29 -5.72 -17.16
N ASP A 107 -4.25 -6.13 -17.98
CA ASP A 107 -4.47 -5.50 -19.28
C ASP A 107 -4.90 -4.06 -19.01
N THR A 108 -3.97 -3.11 -19.12
CA THR A 108 -4.31 -1.69 -19.13
C THR A 108 -5.09 -1.42 -20.39
N ILE A 109 -6.41 -1.22 -20.25
CA ILE A 109 -7.24 -0.65 -21.30
C ILE A 109 -6.72 0.78 -21.51
N ASP A 110 -6.13 1.01 -22.69
CA ASP A 110 -5.73 2.32 -23.17
C ASP A 110 -6.99 3.20 -23.27
N ILE A 111 -7.14 4.17 -22.38
CA ILE A 111 -8.25 5.12 -22.42
C ILE A 111 -7.78 6.32 -23.21
N SER A 112 -7.88 6.23 -24.53
CA SER A 112 -7.87 7.40 -25.39
C SER A 112 -9.26 8.05 -25.36
N GLU A 113 -9.37 9.21 -24.74
CA GLU A 113 -10.35 10.25 -25.10
C GLU A 113 -9.61 11.54 -25.47
#